data_AF-A0A316PAL8-F1
#
_entry.id   AF-A0A316PAL8-F1
#
_cell.length_a   1.000
_cell.length_b   1.000
_cell.length_c   1.000
_cell.angle_alpha   90.00
_cell.angle_beta   90.00
_cell.angle_gamma   90.00
#
_symmetry.space_group_name_H-M   'P 1'
#
loop_
_entity.id
_entity.type
_entity.pdbx_description
1 polymer ?
#
loop_
_entity_poly.entity_id
_entity_poly.type
_entity_poly.pdbx_seq_one_letter_code
_entity_poly.pdbx_strand_id
1 'polypeptide(L)'
;MVTYGGPGEKMSSEIVSGKSFCMRVWGQKPGQLGGALSLAHEKRSKMFAKQIKHKTIASIIMALAVCMLAVVGLSACQLQTKTQVESNLTPKLDASATITEGVLTVGINTSNSPYGGTNSSNQTVGIDVDVAAAVAQELGLRMQIIDVGSSGRFALSNKQVDVALGLTKSGTGDLVTYSDPYLTDGLSLFCLSTNRPVSIEDVAAQTAAGTAKVLVQAETTAASKMQELLGIDKIVAMPTMQAAFDALNNGEQKFLVTDAVIGDYFARNYESVIRMGFLGADCVTPIYAVTLTQSSALSSGVNTAIKTINENGVMRVIATKWLGTDGDTLLAGKTDLATLPAKAFGIGVSAEPDNPEEPNPDTPETPGEEDTGAQSGDE
;
A
#
# COMPACT_ATOMS: atom_id res chain seq x y z
N MET A 1 3.03 56.68 -5.60
CA MET A 1 1.81 56.92 -6.40
C MET A 1 0.71 56.08 -5.74
N VAL A 2 -0.19 56.55 -4.86
CA VAL A 2 -1.21 57.63 -4.99
C VAL A 2 -2.02 57.33 -6.28
N THR A 3 -3.31 56.96 -6.32
CA THR A 3 -4.51 57.18 -5.47
C THR A 3 -5.66 56.28 -5.99
N TYR A 4 -6.45 55.63 -5.11
CA TYR A 4 -7.86 55.87 -4.70
C TYR A 4 -9.02 55.48 -5.64
N GLY A 5 -10.02 54.80 -5.05
CA GLY A 5 -11.41 54.72 -5.50
C GLY A 5 -12.26 53.67 -4.77
N GLY A 6 -12.76 53.96 -3.57
CA GLY A 6 -13.99 53.33 -3.01
C GLY A 6 -15.23 54.23 -3.28
N PRO A 7 -16.41 54.06 -2.65
CA PRO A 7 -16.89 53.01 -1.73
C PRO A 7 -18.36 52.50 -2.01
N GLY A 8 -18.68 51.32 -1.45
CA GLY A 8 -19.94 51.04 -0.72
C GLY A 8 -21.29 50.94 -1.44
N GLU A 9 -21.88 49.73 -1.40
CA GLU A 9 -23.31 49.56 -1.15
C GLU A 9 -23.56 48.30 -0.31
N LYS A 10 -24.31 48.45 0.79
CA LYS A 10 -24.88 47.38 1.61
C LYS A 10 -26.27 47.05 1.07
N MET A 11 -26.61 45.78 0.89
CA MET A 11 -27.72 45.09 1.58
C MET A 11 -28.14 43.77 0.90
N SER A 12 -28.39 42.79 1.78
CA SER A 12 -29.44 41.77 1.74
C SER A 12 -29.48 40.70 0.63
N SER A 13 -29.29 39.47 1.10
CA SER A 13 -30.09 38.27 0.81
C SER A 13 -30.42 37.94 -0.64
N GLU A 14 -29.83 36.84 -1.12
CA GLU A 14 -30.63 35.78 -1.72
C GLU A 14 -29.86 34.45 -1.70
N ILE A 15 -30.53 33.46 -1.12
CA ILE A 15 -30.21 32.05 -1.22
C ILE A 15 -30.40 31.66 -2.69
N VAL A 16 -29.33 31.33 -3.40
CA VAL A 16 -29.43 30.50 -4.60
C VAL A 16 -28.54 29.28 -4.42
N SER A 17 -29.23 28.25 -3.95
CA SER A 17 -28.91 26.84 -4.05
C SER A 17 -28.23 26.46 -5.37
N GLY A 18 -27.25 25.56 -5.27
CA GLY A 18 -27.04 24.57 -6.31
C GLY A 18 -25.76 24.70 -7.14
N LYS A 19 -24.58 24.56 -6.50
CA LYS A 19 -23.44 23.90 -7.15
C LYS A 19 -22.74 22.99 -6.15
N SER A 20 -23.19 21.73 -6.11
CA SER A 20 -22.45 20.65 -5.47
C SER A 20 -21.09 20.53 -6.15
N PHE A 21 -20.04 20.87 -5.42
CA PHE A 21 -18.67 20.49 -5.78
C PHE A 21 -18.57 18.99 -5.50
N CYS A 22 -18.80 18.17 -6.52
CA CYS A 22 -18.63 16.72 -6.43
C CYS A 22 -17.13 16.42 -6.44
N MET A 23 -16.53 16.32 -5.25
CA MET A 23 -15.25 15.63 -5.10
C MET A 23 -15.47 14.16 -5.43
N ARG A 24 -14.88 13.71 -6.54
CA ARG A 24 -14.86 12.30 -6.95
C ARG A 24 -14.05 11.50 -5.93
N VAL A 25 -14.75 10.69 -5.14
CA VAL A 25 -14.17 9.59 -4.39
C VAL A 25 -13.89 8.46 -5.38
N TRP A 26 -12.63 8.23 -5.70
CA TRP A 26 -12.20 7.06 -6.44
C TRP A 26 -12.36 5.83 -5.55
N GLY A 27 -13.25 4.90 -5.93
CA GLY A 27 -13.37 3.59 -5.28
C GLY A 27 -14.77 3.17 -4.79
N GLN A 28 -15.83 3.95 -5.02
CA GLN A 28 -17.20 3.44 -4.83
C GLN A 28 -17.81 2.98 -6.15
N LYS A 29 -18.18 1.68 -6.21
CA LYS A 29 -19.29 1.24 -7.05
C LYS A 29 -20.55 2.02 -6.62
N PRO A 30 -21.27 2.69 -7.52
CA PRO A 30 -22.59 3.20 -7.18
C PRO A 30 -23.50 2.03 -6.80
N GLY A 31 -23.98 1.99 -5.56
CA GLY A 31 -25.12 1.14 -5.19
C GLY A 31 -24.89 -0.15 -4.38
N GLN A 32 -23.84 -0.27 -3.56
CA GLN A 32 -23.84 -1.28 -2.49
C GLN A 32 -23.84 -0.66 -1.10
N LEU A 33 -25.05 -0.46 -0.57
CA LEU A 33 -25.33 -0.46 0.86
C LEU A 33 -25.00 -1.85 1.42
N GLY A 34 -24.50 -1.89 2.65
CA GLY A 34 -24.06 -3.11 3.34
C GLY A 34 -25.01 -4.29 3.14
N GLY A 35 -24.45 -5.40 2.68
CA GLY A 35 -25.17 -6.64 2.44
C GLY A 35 -24.18 -7.73 2.08
N ALA A 36 -24.40 -8.91 2.66
CA ALA A 36 -23.53 -10.09 2.63
C ALA A 36 -22.89 -10.39 1.26
N LEU A 37 -21.68 -10.94 1.32
CA LEU A 37 -20.96 -11.64 0.24
C LEU A 37 -21.93 -12.41 -0.67
N SER A 38 -22.27 -11.83 -1.81
CA SER A 38 -22.91 -12.56 -2.90
C SER A 38 -21.80 -13.24 -3.69
N LEU A 39 -21.64 -14.54 -3.45
CA LEU A 39 -20.85 -15.46 -4.26
C LEU A 39 -21.43 -15.51 -5.68
N ALA A 40 -20.90 -14.70 -6.59
CA ALA A 40 -21.05 -14.92 -8.02
C ALA A 40 -19.89 -15.78 -8.51
N HIS A 41 -19.97 -17.09 -8.27
CA HIS A 41 -19.16 -18.10 -8.97
C HIS A 41 -20.09 -19.12 -9.63
N GLU A 42 -20.87 -18.68 -10.61
CA GLU A 42 -21.67 -19.57 -11.43
C GLU A 42 -20.98 -19.86 -12.76
N LYS A 43 -19.96 -20.74 -12.71
CA LYS A 43 -19.57 -21.61 -13.86
C LYS A 43 -18.58 -22.75 -13.57
N ARG A 44 -18.36 -23.12 -12.30
CA ARG A 44 -17.70 -24.40 -11.95
C ARG A 44 -18.52 -25.19 -10.93
N SER A 45 -19.66 -25.74 -11.36
CA SER A 45 -20.33 -26.80 -10.59
C SER A 45 -20.91 -27.87 -11.52
N LYS A 46 -20.01 -28.64 -12.13
CA LYS A 46 -20.30 -30.00 -12.60
C LYS A 46 -19.06 -30.87 -12.41
N MET A 47 -18.61 -31.07 -11.16
CA MET A 47 -17.71 -32.19 -10.86
C MET A 47 -17.52 -32.58 -9.38
N PHE A 48 -18.32 -32.11 -8.43
CA PHE A 48 -18.23 -32.60 -7.05
C PHE A 48 -19.61 -32.80 -6.40
N ALA A 49 -20.41 -33.69 -6.98
CA ALA A 49 -21.50 -34.33 -6.26
C ALA A 49 -20.93 -35.52 -5.47
N LYS A 50 -20.48 -35.28 -4.24
CA LYS A 50 -20.30 -36.35 -3.25
C LYS A 50 -20.87 -35.91 -1.91
N GLN A 51 -21.84 -36.70 -1.45
CA GLN A 51 -22.72 -36.45 -0.33
C GLN A 51 -22.07 -35.86 0.93
N ILE A 52 -22.55 -34.68 1.35
CA ILE A 52 -22.47 -34.23 2.73
C ILE A 52 -23.91 -34.25 3.27
N LYS A 53 -24.13 -35.03 4.34
CA LYS A 53 -25.46 -35.30 4.91
C LYS A 53 -26.11 -34.00 5.39
N HIS A 54 -27.27 -33.67 4.82
CA HIS A 54 -28.13 -32.51 5.10
C HIS A 54 -28.58 -32.30 6.57
N LYS A 55 -28.20 -33.16 7.52
CA LYS A 55 -28.70 -33.11 8.91
C LYS A 55 -27.96 -32.10 9.81
N THR A 56 -26.73 -31.68 9.48
CA THR A 56 -25.94 -30.75 10.32
C THR A 56 -26.18 -29.27 9.99
N ILE A 57 -26.55 -28.94 8.76
CA ILE A 57 -26.80 -27.54 8.33
C ILE A 57 -28.16 -27.04 8.85
N ALA A 58 -29.17 -27.91 8.91
CA ALA A 58 -30.49 -27.56 9.46
C ALA A 58 -30.44 -27.21 10.95
N SER A 59 -29.58 -27.87 11.74
CA SER A 59 -29.42 -27.59 13.18
C SER A 59 -28.71 -26.25 13.45
N ILE A 60 -27.81 -25.82 12.57
CA ILE A 60 -27.09 -24.54 12.70
C ILE A 60 -27.99 -23.36 12.29
N ILE A 61 -28.81 -23.53 11.26
CA ILE A 61 -29.79 -22.51 10.83
C ILE A 61 -30.91 -22.35 11.87
N MET A 62 -31.35 -23.44 12.51
CA MET A 62 -32.37 -23.39 13.56
C MET A 62 -31.86 -22.74 14.86
N ALA A 63 -30.58 -22.93 15.21
CA ALA A 63 -29.97 -22.25 16.35
C ALA A 63 -29.79 -20.73 16.12
N LEU A 64 -29.49 -20.31 14.88
CA LEU A 64 -29.40 -18.90 14.51
C LEU A 64 -30.77 -18.21 14.43
N ALA A 65 -31.82 -18.92 14.01
CA ALA A 65 -33.19 -18.39 13.97
C ALA A 65 -33.80 -18.21 15.38
N VAL A 66 -33.48 -19.10 16.33
CA VAL A 66 -33.97 -19.01 17.72
C VAL A 66 -33.27 -17.89 18.50
N CYS A 67 -32.02 -17.55 18.17
CA CYS A 67 -31.34 -16.38 18.74
C CYS A 67 -31.87 -15.03 18.21
N MET A 68 -32.43 -14.98 16.98
CA MET A 68 -33.02 -13.74 16.44
C MET A 68 -34.45 -13.45 16.92
N LEU A 69 -35.19 -14.45 17.40
CA LEU A 69 -36.57 -14.25 17.88
C LEU A 69 -36.70 -13.91 19.38
N ALA A 70 -35.61 -13.92 20.15
CA ALA A 70 -35.64 -13.58 21.58
C ALA A 70 -35.56 -12.05 21.87
N VAL A 71 -35.54 -11.18 20.86
CA VAL A 71 -35.39 -9.72 21.04
C VAL A 71 -36.64 -8.92 20.63
N VAL A 72 -37.70 -9.55 20.10
CA VAL A 72 -38.93 -8.84 19.72
C VAL A 72 -40.06 -9.14 20.70
N GLY A 73 -39.97 -8.52 21.86
CA GLY A 73 -41.06 -8.57 22.84
C GLY A 73 -40.71 -7.85 24.13
N LEU A 74 -40.75 -6.52 24.10
CA LEU A 74 -41.45 -5.69 25.09
C LEU A 74 -41.35 -4.22 24.65
N SER A 75 -42.52 -3.58 24.53
CA SER A 75 -42.73 -2.22 24.05
C SER A 75 -42.18 -1.12 24.97
N ALA A 76 -41.87 0.00 24.33
CA ALA A 76 -42.03 1.38 24.81
C ALA A 76 -41.16 1.85 25.99
N CYS A 77 -40.05 2.52 25.66
CA CYS A 77 -39.70 3.83 26.21
C CYS A 77 -38.71 4.53 25.27
N GLN A 78 -39.01 5.76 24.88
CA GLN A 78 -38.08 6.64 24.18
C GLN A 78 -36.87 6.89 25.07
N LEU A 79 -35.70 6.40 24.67
CA LEU A 79 -34.42 6.86 25.20
C LEU A 79 -33.42 6.89 24.05
N GLN A 80 -32.90 8.10 23.78
CA GLN A 80 -31.74 8.30 22.91
C GLN A 80 -30.52 7.64 23.55
N THR A 81 -30.36 6.34 23.33
CA THR A 81 -29.10 5.65 23.60
C THR A 81 -28.25 5.74 22.34
N LYS A 82 -27.22 6.60 22.39
CA LYS A 82 -26.00 6.34 21.65
C LYS A 82 -25.54 4.93 22.03
N THR A 83 -25.73 3.96 21.15
CA THR A 83 -25.08 2.66 21.29
C THR A 83 -23.58 2.87 21.04
N GLN A 84 -22.86 3.30 22.08
CA GLN A 84 -21.44 3.01 22.22
C GLN A 84 -21.36 1.49 22.40
N VAL A 85 -20.86 0.78 21.40
CA VAL A 85 -20.28 -0.53 21.66
C VAL A 85 -19.00 -0.24 22.43
N GLU A 86 -19.10 -0.14 23.75
CA GLU A 86 -17.94 -0.22 24.63
C GLU A 86 -17.37 -1.63 24.46
N SER A 87 -16.36 -1.77 23.61
CA SER A 87 -15.44 -2.87 23.74
C SER A 87 -14.78 -2.71 25.10
N ASN A 88 -15.07 -3.61 26.04
CA ASN A 88 -14.30 -3.75 27.28
C ASN A 88 -12.89 -4.23 26.91
N LEU A 89 -12.05 -3.31 26.43
CA LEU A 89 -10.66 -3.57 26.09
C LEU A 89 -9.92 -3.80 27.41
N THR A 90 -9.30 -4.97 27.55
CA THR A 90 -8.37 -5.25 28.64
C THR A 90 -6.97 -5.10 28.08
N PRO A 91 -6.21 -4.05 28.46
CA PRO A 91 -4.85 -3.83 27.97
C PRO A 91 -3.99 -5.06 28.24
N LYS A 92 -3.28 -5.53 27.19
CA LYS A 92 -2.32 -6.65 27.28
C LYS A 92 -0.88 -6.18 27.52
N LEU A 93 -0.67 -4.86 27.54
CA LEU A 93 0.60 -4.20 27.82
C LEU A 93 0.44 -3.28 29.04
N ASP A 94 1.54 -3.02 29.74
CA ASP A 94 1.58 -2.00 30.79
C ASP A 94 1.21 -0.63 30.22
N ALA A 95 0.50 0.19 31.00
CA ALA A 95 0.02 1.50 30.56
C ALA A 95 1.16 2.43 30.10
N SER A 96 2.36 2.27 30.66
CA SER A 96 3.57 3.02 30.31
C SER A 96 4.26 2.55 29.02
N ALA A 97 3.74 1.51 28.35
CA ALA A 97 4.32 1.00 27.11
C ALA A 97 4.01 1.89 25.89
N THR A 98 3.10 2.85 26.03
CA THR A 98 2.71 3.80 24.99
C THR A 98 2.97 5.25 25.42
N ILE A 99 3.10 6.15 24.44
CA ILE A 99 3.28 7.60 24.66
C ILE A 99 2.10 8.18 25.45
N THR A 100 0.89 7.77 25.08
CA THR A 100 -0.34 8.11 25.81
C THR A 100 -0.91 6.84 26.42
N GLU A 101 -1.10 6.83 27.75
CA GLU A 101 -1.54 5.63 28.47
C GLU A 101 -2.85 5.04 27.89
N GLY A 102 -2.80 3.75 27.57
CA GLY A 102 -3.95 3.01 27.02
C GLY A 102 -4.32 3.39 25.57
N VAL A 103 -3.47 4.14 24.86
CA VAL A 103 -3.64 4.53 23.46
C VAL A 103 -2.41 4.13 22.65
N LEU A 104 -2.63 3.37 21.58
CA LEU A 104 -1.64 3.17 20.53
C LEU A 104 -1.69 4.36 19.57
N THR A 105 -0.63 5.18 19.58
CA THR A 105 -0.46 6.32 18.67
C THR A 105 0.22 5.86 17.39
N VAL A 106 -0.49 5.91 16.27
CA VAL A 106 -0.09 5.27 15.01
C VAL A 106 0.22 6.30 13.96
N GLY A 107 1.44 6.25 13.39
CA GLY A 107 1.82 7.02 12.22
C GLY A 107 1.42 6.32 10.92
N ILE A 108 0.60 6.99 10.10
CA ILE A 108 0.20 6.51 8.76
C ILE A 108 0.40 7.65 7.76
N ASN A 109 0.86 7.32 6.55
CA ASN A 109 0.83 8.26 5.44
C ASN A 109 -0.60 8.38 4.87
N THR A 110 -1.33 9.45 5.18
CA THR A 110 -2.73 9.56 4.73
C THR A 110 -2.90 10.06 3.29
N SER A 111 -1.79 10.30 2.60
CA SER A 111 -1.75 10.70 1.18
C SER A 111 -1.40 9.55 0.23
N ASN A 112 -1.28 8.31 0.74
CA ASN A 112 -0.78 7.15 0.01
C ASN A 112 -1.87 6.09 -0.21
N SER A 113 -2.95 6.43 -0.92
CA SER A 113 -4.03 5.46 -1.20
C SER A 113 -3.51 4.31 -2.07
N PRO A 114 -3.85 3.03 -1.79
CA PRO A 114 -4.86 2.55 -0.84
C PRO A 114 -4.37 2.25 0.59
N TYR A 115 -3.08 2.49 0.90
CA TYR A 115 -2.51 2.27 2.22
C TYR A 115 -3.10 3.19 3.29
N GLY A 116 -3.15 4.49 2.98
CA GLY A 116 -3.76 5.52 3.80
C GLY A 116 -4.32 6.62 2.92
N GLY A 117 -5.55 7.05 3.22
CA GLY A 117 -6.32 7.98 2.41
C GLY A 117 -7.43 8.61 3.23
N THR A 118 -8.23 9.45 2.58
CA THR A 118 -9.44 10.04 3.17
C THR A 118 -10.66 9.66 2.34
N ASN A 119 -11.75 9.25 3.00
CA ASN A 119 -13.02 8.97 2.32
C ASN A 119 -13.87 10.24 2.11
N SER A 120 -15.03 10.12 1.45
CA SER A 120 -16.00 11.23 1.25
C SER A 120 -16.47 11.91 2.53
N SER A 121 -16.45 11.18 3.64
CA SER A 121 -16.84 11.67 4.96
C SER A 121 -15.69 12.33 5.72
N ASN A 122 -14.57 12.59 5.05
CA ASN A 122 -13.35 13.18 5.62
C ASN A 122 -12.71 12.33 6.74
N GLN A 123 -12.91 11.01 6.70
CA GLN A 123 -12.30 10.06 7.65
C GLN A 123 -11.07 9.40 7.05
N THR A 124 -10.02 9.25 7.84
CA THR A 124 -8.83 8.49 7.47
C THR A 124 -9.17 7.02 7.34
N VAL A 125 -8.90 6.44 6.17
CA VAL A 125 -9.17 5.04 5.83
C VAL A 125 -8.01 4.47 5.02
N GLY A 126 -7.85 3.16 5.00
CA GLY A 126 -6.85 2.49 4.17
C GLY A 126 -6.48 1.13 4.73
N ILE A 127 -5.60 0.42 4.01
CA ILE A 127 -5.05 -0.86 4.45
C ILE A 127 -4.32 -0.69 5.80
N ASP A 128 -3.45 0.30 5.91
CA ASP A 128 -2.65 0.52 7.12
C ASP A 128 -3.55 0.96 8.29
N VAL A 129 -4.65 1.65 8.02
CA VAL A 129 -5.65 2.03 9.03
C VAL A 129 -6.35 0.79 9.59
N ASP A 130 -6.76 -0.13 8.72
CA ASP A 130 -7.42 -1.37 9.15
C ASP A 130 -6.43 -2.30 9.89
N VAL A 131 -5.17 -2.37 9.46
CA VAL A 131 -4.11 -3.13 10.15
C VAL A 131 -3.84 -2.52 11.53
N ALA A 132 -3.71 -1.20 11.61
CA ALA A 132 -3.49 -0.50 12.87
C ALA A 132 -4.65 -0.72 13.86
N ALA A 133 -5.89 -0.70 13.37
CA ALA A 133 -7.07 -0.97 14.19
C ALA A 133 -7.06 -2.41 14.72
N ALA A 134 -6.69 -3.39 13.89
CA ALA A 134 -6.55 -4.78 14.31
C ALA A 134 -5.42 -4.97 15.34
N VAL A 135 -4.28 -4.29 15.16
CA VAL A 135 -3.18 -4.31 16.14
C VAL A 135 -3.62 -3.71 17.47
N ALA A 136 -4.27 -2.55 17.46
CA ALA A 136 -4.78 -1.92 18.69
C ALA A 136 -5.79 -2.83 19.42
N GLN A 137 -6.68 -3.48 18.67
CA GLN A 137 -7.63 -4.46 19.22
C GLN A 137 -6.91 -5.65 19.85
N GLU A 138 -5.91 -6.23 19.19
CA GLU A 138 -5.12 -7.33 19.74
C GLU A 138 -4.36 -6.92 21.00
N LEU A 139 -3.94 -5.66 21.13
CA LEU A 139 -3.25 -5.14 22.31
C LEU A 139 -4.21 -4.70 23.42
N GLY A 140 -5.52 -4.64 23.17
CA GLY A 140 -6.49 -4.10 24.13
C GLY A 140 -6.32 -2.59 24.35
N LEU A 141 -5.90 -1.85 23.32
CA LEU A 141 -5.63 -0.42 23.37
C LEU A 141 -6.63 0.36 22.51
N ARG A 142 -6.91 1.61 22.90
CA ARG A 142 -7.52 2.58 21.98
C ARG A 142 -6.51 2.95 20.89
N MET A 143 -6.97 3.45 19.77
CA MET A 143 -6.11 3.87 18.66
C MET A 143 -6.26 5.37 18.40
N GLN A 144 -5.14 6.04 18.14
CA GLN A 144 -5.10 7.39 17.58
C GLN A 144 -4.19 7.38 16.36
N ILE A 145 -4.65 7.97 15.25
CA ILE A 145 -3.85 8.10 14.03
C ILE A 145 -3.26 9.50 13.96
N ILE A 146 -1.99 9.58 13.59
CA ILE A 146 -1.27 10.79 13.22
C ILE A 146 -0.85 10.64 11.76
N ASP A 147 -1.17 11.64 10.94
CA ASP A 147 -0.64 11.70 9.59
C ASP A 147 0.85 12.08 9.65
N VAL A 148 1.70 11.18 9.18
CA VAL A 148 3.15 11.36 9.17
C VAL A 148 3.71 11.56 7.76
N GLY A 149 2.85 11.57 6.73
CA GLY A 149 3.30 11.59 5.33
C GLY A 149 4.36 10.51 5.07
N SER A 150 5.40 10.84 4.32
CA SER A 150 6.57 9.96 4.11
C SER A 150 7.54 9.87 5.29
N SER A 151 7.26 10.55 6.41
CA SER A 151 8.20 10.76 7.52
C SER A 151 7.98 9.84 8.73
N GLY A 152 7.41 8.65 8.53
CA GLY A 152 7.08 7.73 9.64
C GLY A 152 8.26 7.38 10.56
N ARG A 153 9.46 7.17 10.00
CA ARG A 153 10.67 6.93 10.81
C ARG A 153 11.09 8.14 11.64
N PHE A 154 10.95 9.34 11.09
CA PHE A 154 11.27 10.58 11.80
C PHE A 154 10.27 10.83 12.92
N ALA A 155 8.98 10.57 12.67
CA ALA A 155 7.94 10.66 13.71
C ALA A 155 8.20 9.69 14.87
N LEU A 156 8.64 8.46 14.57
CA LEU A 156 9.10 7.49 15.59
C LEU A 156 10.28 8.05 16.40
N SER A 157 11.35 8.51 15.74
CA SER A 157 12.54 9.04 16.41
C SER A 157 12.24 10.23 17.33
N ASN A 158 11.28 11.07 16.96
CA ASN A 158 10.82 12.20 17.78
C ASN A 158 9.76 11.83 18.83
N LYS A 159 9.45 10.53 18.98
CA LYS A 159 8.43 10.03 19.92
C LYS A 159 7.07 10.69 19.71
N GLN A 160 6.73 11.00 18.45
CA GLN A 160 5.41 11.51 18.08
C GLN A 160 4.39 10.37 17.94
N VAL A 161 4.86 9.18 17.57
CA VAL A 161 4.04 7.97 17.38
C VAL A 161 4.71 6.79 18.07
N ASP A 162 3.89 5.83 18.54
CA ASP A 162 4.31 4.58 19.15
C ASP A 162 4.78 3.57 18.08
N VAL A 163 4.05 3.55 16.97
CA VAL A 163 4.26 2.67 15.82
C VAL A 163 3.98 3.42 14.53
N ALA A 164 4.76 3.17 13.47
CA ALA A 164 4.47 3.62 12.11
C ALA A 164 4.22 2.41 11.20
N LEU A 165 3.18 2.47 10.38
CA LEU A 165 2.83 1.43 9.41
C LEU A 165 3.20 1.87 7.98
N GLY A 166 3.22 0.92 7.06
CA GLY A 166 3.50 1.17 5.63
C GLY A 166 4.98 1.31 5.32
N LEU A 167 5.86 0.86 6.21
CA LEU A 167 7.31 1.04 6.06
C LEU A 167 7.97 -0.19 5.47
N THR A 168 8.94 0.05 4.60
CA THR A 168 9.84 -0.98 4.05
C THR A 168 11.17 -0.95 4.81
N LYS A 169 11.90 -2.08 4.82
CA LYS A 169 13.23 -2.14 5.44
C LYS A 169 14.20 -1.25 4.66
N SER A 170 14.87 -0.35 5.36
CA SER A 170 15.92 0.52 4.80
C SER A 170 17.03 0.78 5.83
N GLY A 171 18.30 0.69 5.40
CA GLY A 171 19.49 1.04 6.19
C GLY A 171 19.75 0.25 7.48
N THR A 172 20.96 0.40 8.04
CA THR A 172 21.51 -0.39 9.17
C THR A 172 21.38 0.27 10.55
N GLY A 173 20.58 1.33 10.70
CA GLY A 173 20.44 2.03 11.98
C GLY A 173 19.56 1.26 12.99
N ASP A 174 20.15 0.80 14.09
CA ASP A 174 19.58 -0.05 15.15
C ASP A 174 18.45 0.58 16.01
N LEU A 175 17.94 1.77 15.64
CA LEU A 175 17.00 2.52 16.49
C LEU A 175 15.54 2.07 16.36
N VAL A 176 15.23 1.27 15.33
CA VAL A 176 13.88 0.79 15.08
C VAL A 176 13.80 -0.73 15.06
N THR A 177 12.67 -1.26 15.51
CA THR A 177 12.32 -2.68 15.41
C THR A 177 11.22 -2.84 14.36
N TYR A 178 11.44 -3.75 13.42
CA TYR A 178 10.44 -4.15 12.43
C TYR A 178 9.66 -5.35 12.96
N SER A 179 8.34 -5.35 12.77
CA SER A 179 7.53 -6.56 12.93
C SER A 179 7.87 -7.61 11.85
N ASP A 180 7.19 -8.75 11.90
CA ASP A 180 6.94 -9.57 10.72
C ASP A 180 6.19 -8.72 9.67
N PRO A 181 6.37 -8.98 8.36
CA PRO A 181 5.62 -8.24 7.37
C PRO A 181 4.13 -8.60 7.44
N TYR A 182 3.25 -7.64 7.15
CA TYR A 182 1.81 -7.90 7.04
C TYR A 182 1.33 -7.92 5.58
N LEU A 183 2.10 -7.29 4.69
CA LEU A 183 1.83 -7.26 3.26
C LEU A 183 3.15 -7.29 2.48
N THR A 184 3.09 -7.69 1.22
CA THR A 184 4.18 -7.66 0.27
C THR A 184 3.72 -6.88 -0.95
N ASP A 185 4.53 -5.92 -1.39
CA ASP A 185 4.29 -5.12 -2.57
C ASP A 185 5.48 -5.21 -3.53
N GLY A 186 5.39 -4.55 -4.68
CA GLY A 186 6.45 -4.54 -5.67
C GLY A 186 5.93 -4.38 -7.08
N LEU A 187 6.83 -3.98 -7.99
CA LEU A 187 6.49 -3.79 -9.38
C LEU A 187 5.94 -5.09 -9.99
N SER A 188 4.73 -4.99 -10.54
CA SER A 188 3.98 -6.08 -11.11
C SER A 188 3.46 -5.73 -12.50
N LEU A 189 3.33 -6.76 -13.32
CA LEU A 189 2.76 -6.65 -14.65
C LEU A 189 1.24 -6.89 -14.60
N PHE A 190 0.50 -6.01 -15.25
CA PHE A 190 -0.94 -6.11 -15.49
C PHE A 190 -1.21 -6.20 -16.98
N CYS A 191 -2.21 -7.00 -17.36
CA CYS A 191 -2.65 -7.15 -18.74
C CYS A 191 -4.13 -7.51 -18.80
N LEU A 192 -4.73 -7.42 -20.00
CA LEU A 192 -6.02 -8.05 -20.23
C LEU A 192 -5.87 -9.57 -20.20
N SER A 193 -6.85 -10.28 -19.65
CA SER A 193 -6.86 -11.75 -19.60
C SER A 193 -6.70 -12.42 -20.97
N THR A 194 -7.12 -11.75 -22.04
CA THR A 194 -6.94 -12.18 -23.44
C THR A 194 -5.54 -11.95 -24.00
N ASN A 195 -4.74 -11.09 -23.36
CA ASN A 195 -3.40 -10.67 -23.77
C ASN A 195 -2.31 -11.23 -22.85
N ARG A 196 -2.59 -12.35 -22.18
CA ARG A 196 -1.66 -12.99 -21.24
C ARG A 196 -0.35 -13.37 -21.95
N PRO A 197 0.82 -12.83 -21.53
CA PRO A 197 2.11 -13.27 -22.06
C PRO A 197 2.46 -14.66 -21.51
N VAL A 198 3.37 -15.39 -22.17
CA VAL A 198 3.79 -16.72 -21.70
C VAL A 198 4.57 -16.60 -20.40
N SER A 199 5.41 -15.57 -20.28
CA SER A 199 6.16 -15.22 -19.07
C SER A 199 6.33 -13.71 -18.93
N ILE A 200 7.03 -13.27 -17.88
CA ILE A 200 7.41 -11.85 -17.75
C ILE A 200 8.47 -11.49 -18.81
N GLU A 201 9.46 -12.35 -19.06
CA GLU A 201 10.52 -12.15 -20.06
C GLU A 201 9.97 -11.96 -21.48
N ASP A 202 8.87 -12.65 -21.80
CA ASP A 202 8.13 -12.50 -23.05
C ASP A 202 7.69 -11.06 -23.35
N VAL A 203 7.46 -10.25 -22.31
CA VAL A 203 7.11 -8.83 -22.46
C VAL A 203 8.30 -8.05 -23.00
N ALA A 204 9.50 -8.27 -22.46
CA ALA A 204 10.71 -7.61 -22.94
C ALA A 204 11.04 -8.00 -24.38
N ALA A 205 10.82 -9.26 -24.75
CA ALA A 205 10.96 -9.70 -26.15
C ALA A 205 9.96 -8.98 -27.08
N GLN A 206 8.70 -8.83 -26.65
CA GLN A 206 7.67 -8.13 -27.42
C GLN A 206 7.95 -6.63 -27.58
N THR A 207 8.47 -5.96 -26.54
CA THR A 207 8.83 -4.54 -26.59
C THR A 207 10.08 -4.32 -27.44
N ALA A 208 11.09 -5.19 -27.34
CA ALA A 208 12.27 -5.16 -28.20
C ALA A 208 11.91 -5.34 -29.69
N ALA A 209 10.97 -6.25 -29.99
CA ALA A 209 10.44 -6.45 -31.34
C ALA A 209 9.50 -5.33 -31.82
N GLY A 210 9.17 -4.35 -30.97
CA GLY A 210 8.26 -3.25 -31.31
C GLY A 210 6.78 -3.65 -31.43
N THR A 211 6.42 -4.85 -30.95
CA THR A 211 5.06 -5.41 -31.04
C THR A 211 4.18 -5.10 -29.83
N ALA A 212 4.75 -4.43 -28.82
CA ALA A 212 4.08 -3.94 -27.64
C ALA A 212 4.84 -2.76 -27.02
N LYS A 213 4.15 -1.92 -26.25
CA LYS A 213 4.76 -1.01 -25.28
C LYS A 213 4.16 -1.25 -23.90
N VAL A 214 4.83 -0.73 -22.87
CA VAL A 214 4.40 -0.85 -21.47
C VAL A 214 3.84 0.50 -20.99
N LEU A 215 2.60 0.49 -20.52
CA LEU A 215 1.99 1.62 -19.83
C LEU A 215 2.59 1.77 -18.43
N VAL A 216 2.88 3.01 -18.05
CA VAL A 216 3.30 3.40 -16.70
C VAL A 216 2.66 4.73 -16.34
N GLN A 217 2.47 5.02 -15.06
CA GLN A 217 2.14 6.39 -14.63
C GLN A 217 3.42 7.24 -14.63
N ALA A 218 3.39 8.41 -15.26
CA ALA A 218 4.49 9.37 -15.25
C ALA A 218 4.92 9.76 -13.83
N GLU A 219 6.19 10.11 -13.66
CA GLU A 219 6.76 10.59 -12.38
C GLU A 219 6.65 9.58 -11.22
N THR A 220 6.64 8.29 -11.55
CA THR A 220 6.67 7.20 -10.56
C THR A 220 7.96 6.40 -10.63
N THR A 221 8.28 5.70 -9.55
CA THR A 221 9.37 4.72 -9.49
C THR A 221 9.22 3.64 -10.56
N ALA A 222 7.98 3.19 -10.83
CA ALA A 222 7.68 2.27 -11.92
C ALA A 222 8.09 2.85 -13.28
N ALA A 223 7.75 4.11 -13.58
CA ALA A 223 8.16 4.74 -14.84
C ALA A 223 9.68 4.85 -14.98
N SER A 224 10.38 5.31 -13.94
CA SER A 224 11.83 5.39 -13.94
C SER A 224 12.47 4.01 -14.15
N LYS A 225 11.97 2.98 -13.44
CA LYS A 225 12.48 1.62 -13.55
C LYS A 225 12.25 1.00 -14.93
N MET A 226 11.05 1.20 -15.49
CA MET A 226 10.72 0.68 -16.82
C MET A 226 11.50 1.39 -17.92
N GLN A 227 11.76 2.70 -17.77
CA GLN A 227 12.61 3.45 -18.69
C GLN A 227 14.05 2.94 -18.65
N GLU A 228 14.60 2.69 -17.45
CA GLU A 228 15.94 2.10 -17.27
C GLU A 228 16.04 0.71 -17.92
N LEU A 229 15.04 -0.16 -17.72
CA LEU A 229 15.09 -1.55 -18.18
C LEU A 229 14.80 -1.71 -19.68
N LEU A 230 13.87 -0.93 -20.24
CA LEU A 230 13.38 -1.13 -21.60
C LEU A 230 13.72 0.01 -22.57
N GLY A 231 14.08 1.19 -22.07
CA GLY A 231 14.24 2.40 -22.88
C GLY A 231 12.95 3.21 -23.03
N ILE A 232 13.12 4.53 -23.20
CA ILE A 232 12.00 5.49 -23.24
C ILE A 232 11.03 5.25 -24.41
N ASP A 233 11.52 4.73 -25.55
CA ASP A 233 10.69 4.46 -26.73
C ASP A 233 9.75 3.25 -26.56
N LYS A 234 10.03 2.41 -25.55
CA LYS A 234 9.26 1.18 -25.23
C LYS A 234 8.19 1.38 -24.17
N ILE A 235 8.12 2.56 -23.54
CA ILE A 235 7.11 2.88 -22.54
C ILE A 235 6.11 3.92 -23.07
N VAL A 236 4.92 3.91 -22.48
CA VAL A 236 3.90 4.94 -22.67
C VAL A 236 3.56 5.50 -21.30
N ALA A 237 4.02 6.74 -21.05
CA ALA A 237 3.78 7.42 -19.78
C ALA A 237 2.40 8.08 -19.79
N MET A 238 1.60 7.75 -18.78
CA MET A 238 0.24 8.24 -18.60
C MET A 238 0.17 9.23 -17.43
N PRO A 239 -0.64 10.28 -17.51
CA PRO A 239 -0.66 11.34 -16.49
C PRO A 239 -1.21 10.88 -15.14
N THR A 240 -2.00 9.81 -15.12
CA THR A 240 -2.57 9.24 -13.89
C THR A 240 -2.67 7.73 -14.01
N MET A 241 -2.68 7.01 -12.87
CA MET A 241 -2.91 5.57 -12.85
C MET A 241 -4.24 5.18 -13.49
N GLN A 242 -5.29 5.98 -13.24
CA GLN A 242 -6.60 5.78 -13.86
C GLN A 242 -6.51 5.79 -15.39
N ALA A 243 -5.85 6.80 -15.96
CA ALA A 243 -5.69 6.90 -17.41
C ALA A 243 -4.87 5.70 -17.95
N ALA A 244 -3.89 5.21 -17.20
CA ALA A 244 -3.12 4.03 -17.56
C ALA A 244 -3.99 2.75 -17.60
N PHE A 245 -4.83 2.53 -16.60
CA PHE A 245 -5.77 1.40 -16.61
C PHE A 245 -6.86 1.55 -17.67
N ASP A 246 -7.35 2.76 -17.94
CA ASP A 246 -8.31 3.01 -19.02
C ASP A 246 -7.71 2.66 -20.39
N ALA A 247 -6.47 3.11 -20.66
CA ALA A 247 -5.76 2.78 -21.89
C ALA A 247 -5.49 1.27 -22.02
N LEU A 248 -5.13 0.59 -20.92
CA LEU A 248 -4.98 -0.86 -20.89
C LEU A 248 -6.31 -1.57 -21.21
N ASN A 249 -7.39 -1.13 -20.58
CA ASN A 249 -8.72 -1.72 -20.75
C ASN A 249 -9.27 -1.51 -22.18
N ASN A 250 -8.95 -0.37 -22.80
CA ASN A 250 -9.31 -0.07 -24.18
C ASN A 250 -8.42 -0.81 -25.21
N GLY A 251 -7.39 -1.54 -24.74
CA GLY A 251 -6.47 -2.28 -25.59
C GLY A 251 -5.48 -1.40 -26.36
N GLU A 252 -5.26 -0.16 -25.93
CA GLU A 252 -4.31 0.76 -26.57
C GLU A 252 -2.87 0.24 -26.45
N GLN A 253 -2.55 -0.40 -25.32
CA GLN A 253 -1.33 -1.18 -25.12
C GLN A 253 -1.66 -2.49 -24.41
N LYS A 254 -0.76 -3.47 -24.53
CA LYS A 254 -0.98 -4.83 -23.98
C LYS A 254 -0.67 -4.94 -22.49
N PHE A 255 0.23 -4.08 -22.01
CA PHE A 255 0.89 -4.25 -20.72
C PHE A 255 0.90 -2.95 -19.93
N LEU A 256 0.72 -3.06 -18.62
CA LEU A 256 0.88 -1.98 -17.66
C LEU A 256 1.78 -2.47 -16.52
N VAL A 257 2.69 -1.62 -16.05
CA VAL A 257 3.51 -1.90 -14.87
C VAL A 257 3.26 -0.86 -13.80
N THR A 258 2.98 -1.33 -12.58
CA THR A 258 2.85 -0.53 -11.36
C THR A 258 3.06 -1.42 -10.14
N ASP A 259 3.17 -0.84 -8.94
CA ASP A 259 3.19 -1.57 -7.68
C ASP A 259 1.94 -2.45 -7.53
N ALA A 260 2.12 -3.69 -7.07
CA ALA A 260 1.08 -4.70 -6.99
C ALA A 260 -0.15 -4.22 -6.19
N VAL A 261 0.07 -3.55 -5.07
CA VAL A 261 -1.02 -3.08 -4.20
C VAL A 261 -1.83 -1.97 -4.87
N ILE A 262 -1.17 -1.01 -5.51
CA ILE A 262 -1.85 0.05 -6.28
C ILE A 262 -2.59 -0.57 -7.46
N GLY A 263 -1.93 -1.45 -8.21
CA GLY A 263 -2.51 -2.05 -9.39
C GLY A 263 -3.69 -2.96 -9.08
N ASP A 264 -3.64 -3.78 -8.02
CA ASP A 264 -4.78 -4.61 -7.60
C ASP A 264 -5.96 -3.74 -7.12
N TYR A 265 -5.68 -2.63 -6.44
CA TYR A 265 -6.72 -1.67 -6.05
C TYR A 265 -7.45 -1.09 -7.28
N PHE A 266 -6.72 -0.69 -8.32
CA PHE A 266 -7.32 -0.18 -9.56
C PHE A 266 -7.99 -1.29 -10.38
N ALA A 267 -7.37 -2.46 -10.49
CA ALA A 267 -7.85 -3.59 -11.29
C ALA A 267 -9.26 -4.07 -10.89
N ARG A 268 -9.67 -3.86 -9.63
CA ARG A 268 -11.04 -4.12 -9.15
C ARG A 268 -12.14 -3.41 -9.94
N ASN A 269 -11.80 -2.32 -10.63
CA ASN A 269 -12.73 -1.56 -11.46
C ASN A 269 -12.78 -2.06 -12.92
N TYR A 270 -11.96 -3.07 -13.27
CA TYR A 270 -11.80 -3.56 -14.64
C TYR A 270 -11.90 -5.09 -14.69
N GLU A 271 -13.04 -5.62 -15.10
CA GLU A 271 -13.34 -7.06 -15.06
C GLU A 271 -12.35 -7.93 -15.84
N SER A 272 -11.74 -7.40 -16.89
CA SER A 272 -10.85 -8.16 -17.78
C SER A 272 -9.36 -7.99 -17.47
N VAL A 273 -9.00 -7.07 -16.56
CA VAL A 273 -7.60 -6.83 -16.20
C VAL A 273 -7.18 -7.82 -15.12
N ILE A 274 -6.03 -8.45 -15.32
CA ILE A 274 -5.43 -9.40 -14.38
C ILE A 274 -4.00 -8.97 -14.03
N ARG A 275 -3.58 -9.24 -12.80
CA ARG A 275 -2.16 -9.20 -12.43
C ARG A 275 -1.49 -10.50 -12.86
N MET A 276 -0.35 -10.40 -13.52
CA MET A 276 0.46 -11.53 -13.94
C MET A 276 1.41 -12.01 -12.84
N GLY A 277 1.87 -11.08 -12.00
CA GLY A 277 2.83 -11.31 -10.94
C GLY A 277 3.86 -10.20 -10.86
N PHE A 278 4.77 -10.32 -9.90
CA PHE A 278 5.92 -9.44 -9.77
C PHE A 278 6.87 -9.59 -10.97
N LEU A 279 7.56 -8.51 -11.33
CA LEU A 279 8.50 -8.52 -12.45
C LEU A 279 9.75 -9.37 -12.18
N GLY A 280 10.16 -9.45 -10.91
CA GLY A 280 11.34 -10.16 -10.45
C GLY A 280 11.45 -10.09 -8.94
N ALA A 281 12.29 -10.94 -8.35
CA ALA A 281 12.54 -11.00 -6.92
C ALA A 281 13.13 -9.69 -6.37
N ASP A 282 13.91 -8.96 -7.18
CA ASP A 282 14.49 -7.65 -6.87
C ASP A 282 13.46 -6.51 -6.80
N CYS A 283 12.25 -6.73 -7.30
CA CYS A 283 11.16 -5.77 -7.24
C CYS A 283 10.23 -5.98 -6.04
N VAL A 284 10.37 -7.09 -5.31
CA VAL A 284 9.47 -7.46 -4.22
C VAL A 284 9.94 -6.82 -2.91
N THR A 285 9.04 -6.11 -2.25
CA THR A 285 9.32 -5.43 -0.99
C THR A 285 8.27 -5.77 0.07
N PRO A 286 8.65 -6.37 1.20
CA PRO A 286 7.74 -6.56 2.32
C PRO A 286 7.46 -5.24 3.06
N ILE A 287 6.26 -5.15 3.62
CA ILE A 287 5.75 -3.98 4.33
C ILE A 287 5.52 -4.33 5.81
N TYR A 288 5.96 -3.43 6.68
CA TYR A 288 6.12 -3.66 8.11
C TYR A 288 5.42 -2.60 8.97
N ALA A 289 5.03 -3.02 10.17
CA ALA A 289 4.84 -2.11 11.29
C ALA A 289 6.19 -1.91 11.98
N VAL A 290 6.49 -0.68 12.38
CA VAL A 290 7.81 -0.30 12.91
C VAL A 290 7.66 0.48 14.19
N THR A 291 8.44 0.13 15.20
CA THR A 291 8.50 0.78 16.52
C THR A 291 9.93 1.21 16.83
N LEU A 292 10.14 1.96 17.91
CA LEU A 292 11.48 2.22 18.44
C LEU A 292 12.03 0.97 19.15
N THR A 293 13.30 0.63 18.92
CA THR A 293 13.98 -0.52 19.56
C THR A 293 13.98 -0.43 21.08
N GLN A 294 14.10 0.78 21.63
CA GLN A 294 14.04 1.00 23.08
C GLN A 294 12.68 0.70 23.71
N SER A 295 11.61 0.58 22.92
CA SER A 295 10.26 0.26 23.39
C SER A 295 10.00 -1.26 23.32
N SER A 296 10.88 -2.05 23.94
CA SER A 296 10.95 -3.51 23.73
C SER A 296 9.63 -4.26 23.98
N ALA A 297 8.89 -3.90 25.03
CA ALA A 297 7.59 -4.49 25.34
C ALA A 297 6.55 -4.19 24.24
N LEU A 298 6.47 -2.94 23.78
CA LEU A 298 5.60 -2.54 22.69
C LEU A 298 6.00 -3.22 21.38
N SER A 299 7.30 -3.26 21.05
CA SER A 299 7.82 -3.92 19.85
C SER A 299 7.43 -5.41 19.81
N SER A 300 7.58 -6.12 20.93
CA SER A 300 7.17 -7.52 21.06
C SER A 300 5.65 -7.69 20.94
N GLY A 301 4.87 -6.81 21.57
CA GLY A 301 3.42 -6.80 21.49
C GLY A 301 2.92 -6.57 20.06
N VAL A 302 3.43 -5.54 19.37
CA VAL A 302 3.10 -5.24 17.98
C VAL A 302 3.46 -6.40 17.06
N ASN A 303 4.65 -6.99 17.21
CA ASN A 303 5.04 -8.14 16.40
C ASN A 303 4.10 -9.34 16.61
N THR A 304 3.75 -9.63 17.87
CA THR A 304 2.82 -10.71 18.22
C THR A 304 1.42 -10.46 17.65
N ALA A 305 0.95 -9.21 17.69
CA ALA A 305 -0.32 -8.82 17.11
C ALA A 305 -0.32 -9.02 15.58
N ILE A 306 0.71 -8.54 14.87
CA ILE A 306 0.85 -8.74 13.42
C ILE A 306 0.88 -10.23 13.06
N LYS A 307 1.65 -11.05 13.79
CA LYS A 307 1.67 -12.50 13.60
C LYS A 307 0.26 -13.11 13.77
N THR A 308 -0.45 -12.71 14.82
CA THR A 308 -1.84 -13.18 15.07
C THR A 308 -2.78 -12.80 13.93
N ILE A 309 -2.72 -11.55 13.47
CA ILE A 309 -3.54 -11.01 12.36
C ILE A 309 -3.26 -11.72 11.03
N ASN A 310 -2.01 -12.11 10.79
CA ASN A 310 -1.63 -12.91 9.62
C ASN A 310 -2.14 -14.36 9.73
N GLU A 311 -2.04 -14.98 10.90
CA GLU A 311 -2.40 -16.39 11.12
C GLU A 311 -3.90 -16.64 11.21
N ASN A 312 -4.66 -15.73 11.83
CA ASN A 312 -6.10 -15.88 12.06
C ASN A 312 -6.98 -15.46 10.86
N GLY A 313 -6.37 -14.96 9.78
CA GLY A 313 -7.04 -14.56 8.55
C GLY A 313 -7.58 -13.13 8.53
N VAL A 314 -7.41 -12.34 9.58
CA VAL A 314 -7.81 -10.91 9.58
C VAL A 314 -7.09 -10.15 8.47
N MET A 315 -5.78 -10.38 8.27
CA MET A 315 -5.05 -9.73 7.18
C MET A 315 -5.62 -10.06 5.80
N ARG A 316 -6.11 -11.30 5.62
CA ARG A 316 -6.79 -11.71 4.37
C ARG A 316 -8.07 -10.92 4.14
N VAL A 317 -8.87 -10.72 5.19
CA VAL A 317 -10.09 -9.92 5.10
C VAL A 317 -9.76 -8.48 4.72
N ILE A 318 -8.72 -7.89 5.32
CA ILE A 318 -8.24 -6.54 4.98
C ILE A 318 -7.78 -6.49 3.52
N ALA A 319 -6.91 -7.40 3.09
CA ALA A 319 -6.42 -7.45 1.72
C ALA A 319 -7.57 -7.64 0.71
N THR A 320 -8.50 -8.55 0.97
CA THR A 320 -9.69 -8.74 0.11
C THR A 320 -10.57 -7.49 0.05
N LYS A 321 -10.78 -6.81 1.18
CA LYS A 321 -11.59 -5.57 1.26
C LYS A 321 -11.04 -4.50 0.31
N TRP A 322 -9.72 -4.30 0.29
CA TRP A 322 -9.07 -3.24 -0.47
C TRP A 322 -8.62 -3.65 -1.88
N LEU A 323 -8.07 -4.85 -2.03
CA LEU A 323 -7.34 -5.29 -3.24
C LEU A 323 -8.08 -6.36 -4.04
N GLY A 324 -9.14 -6.94 -3.47
CA GLY A 324 -9.92 -7.97 -4.12
C GLY A 324 -9.27 -9.33 -3.94
N THR A 325 -9.67 -10.32 -4.75
CA THR A 325 -9.21 -11.72 -4.58
C THR A 325 -7.72 -11.90 -4.83
N ASP A 326 -7.12 -11.06 -5.67
CA ASP A 326 -5.69 -11.13 -5.99
C ASP A 326 -4.82 -10.62 -4.83
N GLY A 327 -5.39 -9.82 -3.92
CA GLY A 327 -4.72 -9.35 -2.70
C GLY A 327 -4.25 -10.49 -1.80
N ASP A 328 -4.86 -11.67 -1.87
CA ASP A 328 -4.43 -12.85 -1.12
C ASP A 328 -3.01 -13.30 -1.49
N THR A 329 -2.56 -13.05 -2.73
CA THR A 329 -1.19 -13.40 -3.15
C THR A 329 -0.15 -12.43 -2.60
N LEU A 330 -0.58 -11.28 -2.08
CA LEU A 330 0.29 -10.24 -1.52
C LEU A 330 0.46 -10.38 0.00
N LEU A 331 -0.23 -11.34 0.63
CA LEU A 331 -0.08 -11.62 2.05
C LEU A 331 1.33 -12.15 2.36
N ALA A 332 1.80 -11.86 3.57
CA ALA A 332 3.10 -12.34 4.05
C ALA A 332 3.27 -13.86 3.86
N GLY A 333 4.41 -14.26 3.28
CA GLY A 333 4.75 -15.66 3.03
C GLY A 333 3.98 -16.32 1.87
N LYS A 334 3.18 -15.57 1.09
CA LYS A 334 2.50 -16.10 -0.11
C LYS A 334 3.31 -15.94 -1.40
N THR A 335 4.31 -15.08 -1.40
CA THR A 335 5.24 -14.91 -2.53
C THR A 335 6.43 -15.83 -2.39
N ASP A 336 6.58 -16.78 -3.31
CA ASP A 336 7.79 -17.61 -3.42
C ASP A 336 8.83 -16.92 -4.31
N LEU A 337 9.75 -16.19 -3.66
CA LEU A 337 10.82 -15.45 -4.35
C LEU A 337 11.72 -16.35 -5.20
N ALA A 338 11.85 -17.65 -4.87
CA ALA A 338 12.70 -18.57 -5.63
C ALA A 338 12.08 -18.96 -6.99
N THR A 339 10.77 -18.74 -7.16
CA THR A 339 10.06 -18.97 -8.42
C THR A 339 10.05 -17.76 -9.34
N LEU A 340 10.41 -16.58 -8.81
CA LEU A 340 10.48 -15.35 -9.58
C LEU A 340 11.83 -15.23 -10.30
N PRO A 341 11.88 -14.55 -11.45
CA PRO A 341 13.14 -14.15 -12.07
C PRO A 341 13.98 -13.37 -11.05
N ALA A 342 15.28 -13.61 -11.00
CA ALA A 342 16.16 -12.90 -10.06
C ALA A 342 16.17 -11.37 -10.28
N LYS A 343 15.89 -10.94 -11.53
CA LYS A 343 15.79 -9.54 -11.93
C LYS A 343 14.57 -9.32 -12.81
N ALA A 344 14.01 -8.11 -12.76
CA ALA A 344 12.92 -7.71 -13.65
C ALA A 344 13.22 -7.99 -15.13
N PHE A 345 12.33 -8.72 -15.80
CA PHE A 345 12.48 -9.15 -17.20
C PHE A 345 13.76 -9.94 -17.51
N GLY A 346 14.48 -10.43 -16.49
CA GLY A 346 15.81 -11.03 -16.66
C GLY A 346 16.91 -10.02 -17.02
N ILE A 347 16.62 -8.72 -16.98
CA ILE A 347 17.56 -7.67 -17.37
C ILE A 347 18.27 -7.15 -16.11
N GLY A 348 19.60 -7.19 -16.15
CA GLY A 348 20.42 -6.48 -15.19
C GLY A 348 20.47 -5.00 -15.51
N VAL A 349 20.25 -4.14 -14.52
CA VAL A 349 20.72 -2.77 -14.60
C VAL A 349 22.24 -2.82 -14.68
N SER A 350 22.82 -2.39 -15.80
CA SER A 350 24.23 -2.02 -15.81
C SER A 350 24.35 -0.72 -15.02
N ALA A 351 25.02 -0.77 -13.87
CA ALA A 351 25.58 0.45 -13.32
C ALA A 351 26.52 1.01 -14.41
N GLU A 352 26.22 2.19 -14.95
CA GLU A 352 27.26 2.95 -15.63
C GLU A 352 28.41 3.11 -14.63
N PRO A 353 29.66 2.83 -15.03
CA PRO A 353 30.78 3.13 -14.15
C PRO A 353 30.82 4.65 -13.96
N ASP A 354 30.94 5.10 -12.71
CA ASP A 354 31.35 6.45 -12.38
C ASP A 354 32.52 6.83 -13.30
N ASN A 355 32.27 7.79 -14.20
CA ASN A 355 33.30 8.35 -15.05
C ASN A 355 34.38 8.95 -14.13
N PRO A 356 35.62 8.44 -14.11
CA PRO A 356 36.66 9.08 -13.34
C PRO A 356 36.88 10.48 -13.91
N GLU A 357 36.88 11.47 -13.02
CA GLU A 357 37.09 12.89 -13.27
C GLU A 357 37.97 13.18 -14.50
N GLU A 358 37.42 13.92 -15.47
CA GLU A 358 38.25 14.61 -16.45
C GLU A 358 39.16 15.61 -15.69
N PRO A 359 40.49 15.59 -15.90
CA PRO A 359 41.37 16.55 -15.25
C PRO A 359 41.15 17.94 -15.86
N ASN A 360 40.75 18.88 -15.00
CA ASN A 360 40.59 20.30 -15.31
C ASN A 360 41.92 20.89 -15.83
N PRO A 361 41.96 21.53 -17.02
CA PRO A 361 43.18 22.07 -17.59
C PRO A 361 43.38 23.50 -17.10
N ASP A 362 43.73 23.68 -15.83
CA ASP A 362 44.17 24.99 -15.32
C ASP A 362 45.06 24.83 -14.08
N THR A 363 46.31 24.44 -14.32
CA THR A 363 47.41 24.75 -13.41
C THR A 363 48.69 25.01 -14.21
N PRO A 364 49.39 26.14 -14.00
CA PRO A 364 50.53 26.51 -14.83
C PRO A 364 51.80 25.75 -14.44
N GLU A 365 52.55 25.34 -15.46
CA GLU A 365 53.88 24.75 -15.36
C GLU A 365 54.90 25.70 -14.72
N THR A 366 55.69 25.18 -13.77
CA THR A 366 56.98 25.76 -13.36
C THR A 366 58.11 24.85 -13.86
N PRO A 367 59.10 25.36 -14.60
CA PRO A 367 60.23 24.54 -15.06
C PRO A 367 61.46 24.69 -14.16
N GLY A 368 62.09 23.55 -13.89
CA GLY A 368 63.55 23.40 -13.75
C GLY A 368 64.19 23.84 -12.43
N GLU A 369 64.89 22.91 -11.77
CA GLU A 369 66.36 22.94 -11.70
C GLU A 369 66.88 21.64 -11.06
N GLU A 370 67.90 21.08 -11.70
CA GLU A 370 68.77 20.03 -11.17
C GLU A 370 69.56 20.57 -9.97
N ASP A 371 69.75 19.76 -8.91
CA ASP A 371 71.11 19.63 -8.37
C ASP A 371 71.33 18.29 -7.67
N THR A 372 72.53 17.80 -7.96
CA THR A 372 73.25 16.64 -7.49
C THR A 372 73.65 16.75 -6.02
N GLY A 373 73.77 15.61 -5.33
CA GLY A 373 74.32 15.59 -3.98
C GLY A 373 74.28 14.23 -3.30
N ALA A 374 75.22 13.36 -3.66
CA ALA A 374 75.54 12.19 -2.84
C ALA A 374 76.30 12.63 -1.59
N GLN A 375 75.82 12.27 -0.40
CA GLN A 375 76.72 12.09 0.75
C GLN A 375 76.14 11.14 1.80
N SER A 376 77.02 10.22 2.20
CA SER A 376 76.94 9.17 3.20
C SER A 376 76.93 9.68 4.65
N GLY A 377 76.33 8.88 5.55
CA GLY A 377 76.93 8.56 6.85
C GLY A 377 76.31 9.23 8.08
N ASP A 378 75.97 8.38 9.05
CA ASP A 378 75.35 8.65 10.35
C ASP A 378 76.11 9.64 11.26
N GLU A 379 75.42 10.67 11.76
CA GLU A 379 75.27 11.07 13.19
C GLU A 379 74.31 12.28 13.30
#